data_AF-A0A653IT20-F1
#
_entry.id   AF-A0A653IT20-F1
#
_cell.length_a   1.000
_cell.length_b   1.000
_cell.length_c   1.000
_cell.angle_alpha   90.00
_cell.angle_beta   90.00
_cell.angle_gamma   90.00
#
_symmetry.space_group_name_H-M   'P 1'
#
loop_
_entity.id
_entity.type
_entity.pdbx_description
1 polymer ?
#
loop_
_entity_poly.entity_id
_entity_poly.type
_entity_poly.pdbx_seq_one_letter_code
_entity_poly.pdbx_strand_id
1 'polypeptide(L)'
;MQQKTKRPVQFEIVEPARQSLLSWPERRGGTLNDFVFPSRNGYMDHMSTRQYGRLVREWVTGIGLQAEEYGTHSLRRTKASIIYKATGNLRAVQILLGHAKIESTVRYLAWT
;
A
#
# COMPACT_ATOMS: atom_id res chain seq x y z
N MET A 1 -10.54 -10.41 -4.04
CA MET A 1 -11.50 -9.45 -4.64
C MET A 1 -11.40 -8.12 -3.91
N GLN A 2 -11.29 -6.98 -4.62
CA GLN A 2 -11.23 -5.64 -3.98
C GLN A 2 -12.60 -5.28 -3.40
N GLN A 3 -12.65 -4.80 -2.15
CA GLN A 3 -13.92 -4.72 -1.41
C GLN A 3 -14.91 -3.66 -1.93
N LYS A 4 -14.42 -2.49 -2.37
CA LYS A 4 -15.24 -1.32 -2.74
C LYS A 4 -15.86 -1.42 -4.13
N THR A 5 -15.15 -2.04 -5.07
CA THR A 5 -15.51 -2.16 -6.48
C THR A 5 -15.93 -3.58 -6.85
N LYS A 6 -15.66 -4.56 -5.96
CA LYS A 6 -15.88 -6.00 -6.21
C LYS A 6 -15.24 -6.48 -7.51
N ARG A 7 -14.17 -5.83 -7.95
CA ARG A 7 -13.39 -6.23 -9.12
C ARG A 7 -11.99 -6.63 -8.69
N PRO A 8 -11.39 -7.66 -9.31
CA PRO A 8 -9.96 -7.89 -9.14
C PRO A 8 -9.19 -6.68 -9.68
N VAL A 9 -8.11 -6.30 -9.00
CA VAL A 9 -7.24 -5.22 -9.42
C VAL A 9 -5.85 -5.83 -9.62
N GLN A 10 -5.36 -5.75 -10.85
CA GLN A 10 -3.99 -6.09 -11.19
C GLN A 10 -3.20 -4.80 -11.30
N PHE A 11 -2.04 -4.76 -10.65
CA PHE A 11 -1.11 -3.64 -10.73
C PHE A 11 0.32 -4.17 -10.70
N GLU A 12 1.21 -3.40 -11.30
CA GLU A 12 2.63 -3.71 -11.27
C GLU A 12 3.22 -3.28 -9.92
N ILE A 13 4.09 -4.14 -9.39
CA ILE A 13 4.93 -3.85 -8.24
C ILE A 13 6.34 -3.58 -8.73
N VAL A 14 7.01 -2.61 -8.10
CA VAL A 14 8.40 -2.28 -8.42
C VAL A 14 9.31 -3.47 -8.07
N GLU A 15 10.39 -3.62 -8.81
CA GLU A 15 11.27 -4.78 -8.71
C GLU A 15 11.80 -5.05 -7.28
N PRO A 16 12.25 -4.04 -6.50
CA PRO A 16 12.66 -4.28 -5.12
C PRO A 16 11.55 -4.82 -4.22
N ALA A 17 10.30 -4.38 -4.43
CA ALA A 17 9.14 -4.86 -3.69
C ALA A 17 8.79 -6.30 -4.10
N ARG A 18 8.91 -6.63 -5.39
CA ARG A 18 8.74 -8.00 -5.90
C ARG A 18 9.73 -8.95 -5.24
N GLN A 19 11.01 -8.61 -5.25
CA GLN A 19 12.07 -9.44 -4.65
C GLN A 19 11.84 -9.64 -3.14
N SER A 20 11.45 -8.57 -2.44
CA SER A 20 11.10 -8.65 -1.02
C SER A 20 9.91 -9.59 -0.79
N LEU A 21 8.84 -9.48 -1.59
CA LEU A 21 7.66 -10.35 -1.48
C LEU A 21 7.94 -11.81 -1.85
N LEU A 22 8.92 -12.09 -2.72
CA LEU A 22 9.32 -13.46 -3.06
C LEU A 22 10.12 -14.11 -1.93
N SER A 23 11.01 -13.36 -1.29
CA SER A 23 11.80 -13.85 -0.14
C SER A 23 11.01 -13.89 1.18
N TRP A 24 9.90 -13.15 1.27
CA TRP A 24 9.16 -12.98 2.52
C TRP A 24 8.51 -14.28 3.05
N PRO A 25 7.86 -15.14 2.23
CA PRO A 25 7.29 -16.40 2.70
C PRO A 25 8.31 -17.31 3.40
N GLU A 26 9.56 -17.34 2.93
CA GLU A 26 10.64 -18.13 3.54
C GLU A 26 10.94 -17.67 4.97
N ARG A 27 10.86 -16.36 5.23
CA ARG A 27 11.08 -15.77 6.56
C ARG A 27 9.83 -15.79 7.43
N ARG A 28 8.66 -15.62 6.83
CA ARG A 28 7.36 -15.64 7.52
C ARG A 28 7.04 -17.04 8.05
N GLY A 29 7.40 -18.08 7.29
CA GLY A 29 6.90 -19.43 7.51
C GLY A 29 5.41 -19.56 7.20
N GLY A 30 4.84 -20.73 7.50
CA GLY A 30 3.44 -21.05 7.22
C GLY A 30 3.20 -21.51 5.79
N THR A 31 1.95 -21.45 5.36
CA THR A 31 1.46 -21.93 4.06
C THR A 31 1.01 -20.78 3.16
N LEU A 32 0.74 -21.08 1.88
CA LEU A 32 0.19 -20.11 0.93
C LEU A 32 -1.26 -19.69 1.25
N ASN A 33 -1.94 -20.43 2.14
CA ASN A 33 -3.29 -20.10 2.58
C ASN A 33 -3.30 -19.09 3.74
N ASP A 34 -2.15 -18.83 4.36
CA ASP A 34 -2.04 -17.90 5.47
C ASP A 34 -1.97 -16.44 4.97
N PHE A 35 -2.26 -15.51 5.87
CA PHE A 35 -2.16 -14.08 5.54
C PHE A 35 -0.74 -13.70 5.12
N VAL A 36 -0.65 -12.93 4.02
CA VAL A 36 0.65 -12.47 3.50
C VAL A 36 1.43 -11.68 4.56
N PHE A 37 0.71 -10.88 5.35
CA PHE A 37 1.25 -10.15 6.50
C PHE A 37 0.40 -10.49 7.73
N PRO A 38 0.84 -11.45 8.56
CA PRO A 38 0.08 -11.90 9.72
C PRO A 38 0.10 -10.85 10.84
N SER A 39 -0.84 -11.00 11.77
CA SER A 39 -0.89 -10.24 13.01
C SER A 39 0.33 -10.54 13.89
N ARG A 40 0.73 -9.57 14.72
CA ARG A 40 1.79 -9.77 15.71
C ARG A 40 1.44 -10.84 16.74
N ASN A 41 0.15 -11.05 17.01
CA ASN A 41 -0.33 -11.94 18.06
C ASN A 41 -0.62 -13.37 17.57
N GLY A 42 -0.38 -13.67 16.29
CA GLY A 42 -0.58 -15.00 15.73
C GLY A 42 -0.84 -14.99 14.21
N TYR A 43 -0.61 -16.14 13.58
CA TYR A 43 -0.75 -16.33 12.12
C TYR A 43 -2.21 -16.46 11.65
N MET A 44 -3.15 -16.64 12.57
CA MET A 44 -4.57 -16.84 12.27
C MET A 44 -5.30 -15.55 11.89
N ASP A 45 -4.68 -14.39 12.05
CA ASP A 45 -5.28 -13.10 11.76
C ASP A 45 -4.34 -12.23 10.93
N HIS A 46 -4.91 -11.28 10.18
CA HIS A 46 -4.14 -10.34 9.38
C HIS A 46 -3.61 -9.18 10.22
N MET A 47 -2.57 -8.52 9.73
CA MET A 47 -2.08 -7.28 10.31
C MET A 47 -3.22 -6.25 10.43
N SER A 48 -3.38 -5.67 11.63
CA SER A 48 -4.35 -4.60 11.85
C SER A 48 -3.86 -3.27 11.28
N THR A 49 -4.80 -2.37 10.96
CA THR A 49 -4.47 -1.01 10.50
C THR A 49 -3.61 -0.24 11.50
N ARG A 50 -3.83 -0.47 12.81
CA ARG A 50 -3.05 0.16 13.88
C ARG A 50 -1.60 -0.34 13.87
N GLN A 51 -1.40 -1.65 13.68
CA GLN A 51 -0.07 -2.24 13.59
C GLN A 51 0.67 -1.75 12.33
N TYR A 52 -0.02 -1.67 11.19
CA TYR A 52 0.56 -1.11 9.97
C TYR A 52 1.01 0.35 10.19
N GLY A 53 0.16 1.19 10.80
CA GLY A 53 0.52 2.56 11.14
C GLY A 53 1.71 2.67 12.09
N ARG A 54 1.81 1.77 13.08
CA ARG A 54 2.95 1.72 14.01
C ARG A 54 4.26 1.37 13.29
N LEU A 55 4.25 0.38 12.39
CA LEU A 55 5.44 0.00 11.62
C LEU A 55 5.93 1.15 10.74
N VAL A 56 5.02 1.83 10.05
CA VAL A 56 5.38 3.00 9.23
C VAL A 56 6.01 4.09 10.08
N ARG A 57 5.41 4.39 11.25
CA ARG A 57 5.95 5.36 12.20
C ARG A 57 7.38 4.99 12.62
N GLU A 58 7.61 3.73 13.01
CA GLU A 58 8.92 3.23 13.41
C GLU A 58 9.96 3.35 12.30
N TRP A 59 9.59 3.01 11.05
CA TRP A 59 10.51 3.13 9.91
C TRP A 59 10.84 4.59 9.58
N VAL A 60 9.85 5.48 9.60
CA VAL A 60 10.04 6.92 9.36
C VAL A 60 10.95 7.53 10.41
N THR A 61 10.69 7.27 11.69
CA THR A 61 11.56 7.73 12.77
C THR A 61 12.96 7.11 12.68
N GLY A 62 13.06 5.83 12.31
CA GLY A 62 14.33 5.13 12.15
C GLY A 62 15.23 5.70 11.06
N ILE A 63 14.67 6.39 10.06
CA ILE A 63 15.43 7.11 9.02
C ILE A 63 15.60 8.61 9.33
N GLY A 64 15.25 9.06 10.54
CA GLY A 64 15.44 10.44 11.01
C GLY A 64 14.37 11.44 10.58
N LEU A 65 13.23 10.98 10.07
CA LEU A 65 12.11 11.85 9.66
C LEU A 65 11.06 12.01 10.77
N GLN A 66 10.29 13.11 10.71
CA GLN A 66 9.20 13.40 11.65
C GLN A 66 7.99 12.51 11.34
N ALA A 67 7.61 11.66 12.30
CA ALA A 67 6.59 10.64 12.13
C ALA A 67 5.17 11.19 11.90
N GLU A 68 4.96 12.44 12.30
CA GLU A 68 3.72 13.20 12.18
C GLU A 68 3.45 13.61 10.72
N GLU A 69 4.49 13.76 9.91
CA GLU A 69 4.42 14.18 8.51
C GLU A 69 4.25 12.97 7.56
N TYR A 70 4.78 11.81 7.95
CA TYR A 70 4.84 10.61 7.10
C TYR A 70 4.01 9.45 7.67
N GLY A 71 2.72 9.47 7.39
CA GLY A 71 1.79 8.37 7.70
C GLY A 71 1.42 7.53 6.47
N THR A 72 0.69 6.44 6.70
CA THR A 72 0.19 5.55 5.62
C THR A 72 -0.63 6.30 4.57
N HIS A 73 -1.36 7.35 4.98
CA HIS A 73 -2.12 8.19 4.07
C HIS A 73 -1.22 9.10 3.22
N SER A 74 -0.23 9.79 3.82
CA SER A 74 0.67 10.67 3.05
C SER A 74 1.51 9.86 2.07
N LEU A 75 2.04 8.71 2.47
CA LEU A 75 2.75 7.79 1.56
C LEU A 75 1.87 7.34 0.38
N ARG A 76 0.60 7.00 0.63
CA ARG A 76 -0.35 6.62 -0.43
C ARG A 76 -0.56 7.78 -1.42
N ARG A 77 -0.69 9.01 -0.92
CA ARG A 77 -0.83 10.21 -1.75
C ARG A 77 0.40 10.42 -2.62
N THR A 78 1.58 10.43 -2.02
CA THR A 78 2.85 10.63 -2.72
C THR A 78 3.05 9.60 -3.82
N LYS A 79 2.79 8.31 -3.55
CA LYS A 79 2.91 7.25 -4.58
C LYS A 79 1.98 7.49 -5.77
N ALA A 80 0.74 7.88 -5.53
CA ALA A 80 -0.22 8.19 -6.59
C ALA A 80 0.24 9.38 -7.45
N SER A 81 0.72 10.46 -6.81
CA SER A 81 1.21 11.64 -7.51
C SER A 81 2.47 11.35 -8.33
N ILE A 82 3.41 10.55 -7.81
CA ILE A 82 4.60 10.13 -8.56
C ILE A 82 4.21 9.35 -9.81
N ILE A 83 3.28 8.38 -9.69
CA ILE A 83 2.82 7.60 -10.85
C ILE A 83 2.13 8.50 -11.87
N TYR A 84 1.26 9.42 -11.42
CA TYR A 84 0.59 10.34 -12.32
C TYR A 84 1.59 11.24 -13.06
N LYS A 85 2.54 11.85 -12.33
CA LYS A 85 3.58 12.70 -12.92
C LYS A 85 4.43 11.96 -13.94
N ALA A 86 4.75 10.69 -13.69
CA ALA A 86 5.58 9.89 -14.59
C ALA A 86 4.84 9.39 -15.84
N THR A 87 3.53 9.16 -15.76
CA THR A 87 2.79 8.45 -16.82
C THR A 87 1.69 9.27 -17.50
N GLY A 88 1.22 10.35 -16.86
CA GLY A 88 0.01 11.07 -17.26
C GLY A 88 -1.29 10.23 -17.18
N ASN A 89 -1.22 8.98 -16.70
CA ASN A 89 -2.32 8.03 -16.83
C ASN A 89 -3.25 8.08 -15.60
N LEU A 90 -4.24 8.96 -15.65
CA LEU A 90 -5.24 9.12 -14.60
C LEU A 90 -6.04 7.83 -14.32
N ARG A 91 -6.28 7.02 -15.36
CA ARG A 91 -7.04 5.77 -15.25
C ARG A 91 -6.25 4.71 -14.47
N ALA A 92 -4.94 4.61 -14.69
CA ALA A 92 -4.07 3.73 -13.93
C ALA A 92 -4.08 4.09 -12.43
N VAL A 93 -3.99 5.39 -12.11
CA VAL A 93 -4.05 5.88 -10.72
C VAL A 93 -5.42 5.61 -10.08
N GLN A 94 -6.52 5.77 -10.83
CA GLN A 94 -7.87 5.44 -10.35
C GLN A 94 -7.98 3.97 -9.94
N ILE A 95 -7.49 3.07 -10.80
CA ILE A 95 -7.51 1.62 -10.57
C ILE A 95 -6.66 1.28 -9.34
N LEU A 96 -5.44 1.83 -9.25
CA LEU A 96 -4.54 1.65 -8.12
C LEU A 96 -5.17 2.12 -6.79
N LEU A 97 -5.85 3.27 -6.80
CA LEU A 97 -6.52 3.80 -5.62
C LEU A 97 -7.87 3.13 -5.33
N GLY A 98 -8.39 2.32 -6.26
CA GLY A 98 -9.71 1.69 -6.13
C GLY A 98 -10.86 2.69 -6.07
N HIS A 99 -10.71 3.84 -6.76
CA HIS A 99 -11.77 4.85 -6.84
C HIS A 99 -12.81 4.44 -7.89
N ALA A 100 -14.09 4.43 -7.48
CA ALA A 100 -15.18 4.08 -8.39
C ALA A 100 -15.35 5.11 -9.53
N LYS A 101 -15.16 6.40 -9.20
CA LYS A 101 -15.35 7.55 -10.09
C LYS A 101 -14.01 8.19 -10.45
N ILE A 102 -13.83 8.60 -11.71
CA ILE A 102 -12.58 9.23 -12.17
C ILE A 102 -12.38 10.60 -11.52
N GLU A 103 -13.48 11.31 -11.26
CA GLU A 103 -13.54 12.62 -10.61
C GLU A 103 -12.97 12.56 -9.18
N SER A 104 -13.16 11.44 -8.48
CA SER A 104 -12.55 11.23 -7.15
C SER A 104 -11.02 11.20 -7.24
N THR A 105 -10.48 10.67 -8.33
CA THR A 105 -9.03 10.62 -8.58
C THR A 105 -8.48 11.97 -8.98
N VAL A 106 -9.20 12.71 -9.84
CA VAL A 106 -8.86 14.11 -10.17
C VAL A 106 -8.79 14.95 -8.90
N ARG A 107 -9.85 14.89 -8.08
CA ARG A 107 -9.88 15.61 -6.81
C ARG A 107 -8.74 15.17 -5.92
N TYR A 108 -8.49 13.86 -5.77
CA TYR A 108 -7.40 13.34 -4.92
C TYR A 108 -6.01 13.88 -5.30
N LEU A 109 -5.73 14.01 -6.61
CA LEU A 109 -4.47 14.56 -7.13
C LEU A 109 -4.42 16.09 -7.10
N ALA A 110 -5.56 16.78 -7.16
CA ALA A 110 -5.60 18.25 -7.11
C ALA A 110 -5.12 18.84 -5.76
N TRP A 111 -5.10 18.03 -4.70
CA TRP A 111 -4.59 18.43 -3.38
C TRP A 111 -3.12 18.06 -3.15
N THR A 112 -2.48 17.32 -4.07
CA THR A 112 -1.08 16.84 -3.96
C THR A 112 -0.12 17.72 -4.74
#